data_AF-A0AAP1AGJ6-F1
#
_entry.id   AF-A0AAP1AGJ6-F1
#
_cell.length_a   1.000
_cell.length_b   1.000
_cell.length_c   1.000
_cell.angle_alpha   90.00
_cell.angle_beta   90.00
_cell.angle_gamma   90.00
#
_symmetry.space_group_name_H-M   'P 1'
#
loop_
_entity.id
_entity.type
_entity.pdbx_description
1 polymer ?
#
loop_
_entity_poly.entity_id
_entity_poly.type
_entity_poly.pdbx_seq_one_letter_code
_entity_poly.pdbx_strand_id
1 'polypeptide(L)'
;MARLKQLNPFRLNTLKTNERTIKPQTNSWRSNKSSTQRGYGYKWQQYRLEFLKLNPLCVYCQKEGVVTEATVVDHIVPHRGDDKLFWDTKNHQALCKLCHDKVKQKEEQTG
;
A
#
# COMPACT_ATOMS: atom_id res chain seq x y z
N MET A 1 34.82 -22.71 -53.57
CA MET A 1 33.35 -22.62 -53.48
C MET A 1 32.99 -21.89 -52.21
N ALA A 2 32.60 -20.61 -52.31
CA ALA A 2 32.32 -19.77 -51.15
C ALA A 2 30.85 -19.94 -50.72
N ARG A 3 30.61 -20.28 -49.44
CA ARG A 3 29.29 -20.51 -48.87
C ARG A 3 28.62 -19.16 -48.61
N LEU A 4 27.50 -18.88 -49.30
CA LEU A 4 26.67 -17.69 -49.08
C LEU A 4 26.13 -17.70 -47.63
N LYS A 5 26.41 -16.63 -46.87
CA LYS A 5 25.81 -16.40 -45.55
C LYS A 5 24.35 -16.00 -45.75
N GLN A 6 23.42 -16.84 -45.28
CA GLN A 6 22.01 -16.48 -45.19
C GLN A 6 21.83 -15.37 -44.15
N LEU A 7 21.15 -14.29 -44.55
CA LEU A 7 20.72 -13.25 -43.61
C LEU A 7 19.54 -13.78 -42.79
N ASN A 8 19.61 -13.59 -41.48
CA ASN A 8 18.63 -14.08 -40.52
C ASN A 8 17.36 -13.20 -40.60
N PRO A 9 16.16 -13.75 -40.94
CA PRO A 9 14.96 -12.95 -41.17
C PRO A 9 14.31 -12.40 -39.88
N PHE A 10 14.87 -12.70 -38.70
CA PHE A 10 14.27 -12.38 -37.40
C PHE A 10 14.89 -11.15 -36.73
N ARG A 11 14.94 -10.01 -37.41
CA ARG A 11 15.14 -8.71 -36.75
C ARG A 11 14.07 -7.70 -37.19
N LEU A 12 12.83 -8.01 -36.81
CA LEU A 12 11.78 -6.99 -36.75
C LEU A 12 11.96 -6.25 -35.43
N ASN A 13 12.41 -5.00 -35.50
CA ASN A 13 12.35 -4.09 -34.35
C ASN A 13 10.89 -3.71 -34.14
N THR A 14 10.29 -4.19 -33.06
CA THR A 14 8.94 -3.79 -32.65
C THR A 14 8.98 -2.31 -32.25
N LEU A 15 8.28 -1.46 -33.00
CA LEU A 15 8.04 -0.08 -32.60
C LEU A 15 7.25 -0.11 -31.28
N LYS A 16 7.80 0.51 -30.23
CA LYS A 16 7.08 0.66 -28.96
C LYS A 16 5.90 1.59 -29.20
N THR A 17 4.71 1.03 -29.33
CA THR A 17 3.45 1.76 -29.31
C THR A 17 3.32 2.43 -27.94
N ASN A 18 3.02 3.73 -27.93
CA ASN A 18 2.69 4.49 -26.73
C ASN A 18 1.27 4.12 -26.29
N GLU A 19 1.09 2.87 -25.89
CA GLU A 19 -0.17 2.36 -25.37
C GLU A 19 -0.36 2.95 -23.97
N ARG A 20 -1.18 4.01 -23.90
CA ARG A 20 -1.73 4.47 -22.63
C ARG A 20 -2.49 3.29 -22.04
N THR A 21 -1.91 2.66 -21.02
CA THR A 21 -2.51 1.56 -20.28
C THR A 21 -3.81 2.06 -19.66
N ILE A 22 -4.94 1.72 -20.27
CA ILE A 22 -6.26 1.92 -19.69
C ILE A 22 -6.29 1.01 -18.46
N LYS A 23 -6.12 1.59 -17.26
CA LYS A 23 -6.20 0.81 -16.02
C LYS A 23 -7.60 0.21 -15.93
N PRO A 24 -7.73 -1.11 -15.70
CA PRO A 24 -9.04 -1.73 -15.59
C PRO A 24 -9.84 -1.04 -14.48
N GLN A 25 -11.03 -0.55 -14.82
CA GLN A 25 -11.93 0.06 -13.83
C GLN A 25 -12.48 -1.06 -12.95
N THR A 26 -11.84 -1.25 -11.79
CA THR A 26 -12.41 -2.09 -10.74
C THR A 26 -13.35 -1.23 -9.89
N ASN A 27 -14.48 -1.77 -9.40
CA ASN A 27 -15.38 -1.09 -8.46
C ASN A 27 -14.78 -0.90 -7.04
N SER A 28 -13.45 -0.82 -6.95
CA SER A 28 -12.73 -0.56 -5.72
C SER A 28 -12.82 0.92 -5.37
N TRP A 29 -13.05 1.22 -4.09
CA TRP A 29 -12.98 2.59 -3.56
C TRP A 29 -11.61 3.26 -3.80
N ARG A 30 -10.58 2.45 -4.10
CA ARG A 30 -9.21 2.89 -4.42
C ARG A 30 -9.02 3.28 -5.89
N SER A 31 -9.90 2.83 -6.78
CA SER A 31 -9.77 3.04 -8.22
C SER A 31 -9.80 4.52 -8.57
N ASN A 32 -8.99 4.90 -9.58
CA ASN A 32 -8.93 6.26 -10.13
C ASN A 32 -8.54 7.38 -9.12
N LYS A 33 -8.00 7.03 -7.94
CA LYS A 33 -7.54 7.99 -6.93
C LYS A 33 -6.07 7.81 -6.59
N SER A 34 -5.32 8.90 -6.51
CA SER A 34 -3.97 8.95 -5.93
C SER A 34 -4.00 8.66 -4.42
N SER A 35 -2.84 8.40 -3.81
CA SER A 35 -2.75 8.21 -2.35
C SER A 35 -3.30 9.41 -1.57
N THR A 36 -2.99 10.62 -2.04
CA THR A 36 -3.49 11.87 -1.45
C THR A 36 -5.00 12.00 -1.59
N GLN A 37 -5.56 11.66 -2.76
CA GLN A 37 -7.02 11.65 -2.97
C GLN A 37 -7.74 10.59 -2.13
N ARG A 38 -7.02 9.60 -1.60
CA ARG A 38 -7.53 8.60 -0.65
C ARG A 38 -7.38 9.01 0.83
N GLY A 39 -6.87 10.21 1.12
CA GLY A 39 -6.68 10.73 2.47
C GLY A 39 -5.23 10.71 2.97
N TYR A 40 -4.34 9.95 2.33
CA TYR A 40 -2.95 9.74 2.77
C TYR A 40 -1.98 10.85 2.30
N GLY A 41 -2.41 12.11 2.33
CA GLY A 41 -1.64 13.29 1.93
C GLY A 41 -0.79 13.92 3.05
N TYR A 42 -0.38 15.18 2.88
CA TYR A 42 0.45 15.90 3.86
C TYR A 42 -0.14 15.94 5.27
N LYS A 43 -1.45 16.22 5.40
CA LYS A 43 -2.15 16.23 6.70
C LYS A 43 -2.02 14.89 7.42
N TRP A 44 -2.17 13.79 6.69
CA TRP A 44 -1.97 12.45 7.24
C TRP A 44 -0.52 12.20 7.67
N GLN A 45 0.46 12.67 6.91
CA GLN A 45 1.87 12.53 7.27
C GLN A 45 2.20 13.26 8.58
N GLN A 46 1.70 14.49 8.77
CA GLN A 46 1.90 15.24 10.02
C GLN A 46 1.24 14.53 11.19
N TYR A 47 -0.04 14.16 11.05
CA TYR A 47 -0.78 13.39 12.04
C TYR A 47 -0.05 12.08 12.42
N ARG A 48 0.42 11.33 11.42
CA ARG A 48 1.15 10.07 11.62
C ARG A 48 2.38 10.26 12.48
N LEU A 49 3.15 11.34 12.27
CA LEU A 49 4.35 11.62 13.05
C LEU A 49 4.02 11.89 14.52
N GLU A 50 3.00 12.71 14.79
CA GLU A 50 2.55 12.99 16.15
C GLU A 50 1.97 11.75 16.84
N PHE A 51 1.14 11.00 16.12
CA PHE A 51 0.53 9.79 16.65
C PHE A 51 1.58 8.74 17.04
N LEU A 52 2.59 8.50 16.21
CA LEU A 52 3.66 7.53 16.51
C LEU A 52 4.59 8.01 17.63
N LYS A 53 4.76 9.32 17.83
CA LYS A 53 5.48 9.85 19.01
C LYS A 53 4.74 9.53 20.31
N LEU A 54 3.41 9.66 20.30
CA LEU A 54 2.56 9.37 21.47
C LEU A 54 2.32 7.87 21.66
N ASN A 55 2.38 7.08 20.59
CA ASN A 55 2.15 5.64 20.58
C ASN A 55 3.39 4.92 20.01
N PRO A 56 4.52 4.90 20.74
CA PRO A 56 5.79 4.43 20.21
C PRO A 56 5.89 2.91 20.09
N LEU A 57 4.96 2.14 20.67
CA LEU A 57 5.01 0.68 20.72
C LEU A 57 3.93 0.03 19.85
N CYS A 58 4.30 -1.09 19.23
CA CYS A 58 3.39 -1.94 18.49
C CYS A 58 2.38 -2.59 19.44
N VAL A 59 1.09 -2.31 19.24
CA VAL A 59 0.03 -2.83 20.12
C VAL A 59 -0.11 -4.35 20.05
N TYR A 60 0.28 -4.99 18.93
CA TYR A 60 0.24 -6.45 18.83
C TYR A 60 1.41 -7.08 19.58
N CYS A 61 2.62 -6.55 19.41
CA CYS A 61 3.78 -7.04 20.17
C CYS A 61 3.58 -6.84 21.67
N GLN A 62 3.00 -5.70 22.09
CA GLN A 62 2.74 -5.42 23.50
C GLN A 62 1.78 -6.44 24.14
N LYS A 63 0.76 -6.91 23.41
CA LYS A 63 -0.15 -7.96 23.89
C LYS A 63 0.57 -9.29 24.15
N GLU A 64 1.63 -9.57 23.38
CA GLU A 64 2.49 -10.73 23.55
C GLU A 64 3.64 -10.51 24.55
N GLY A 65 3.66 -9.37 25.26
CA GLY A 65 4.73 -9.03 26.21
C GLY A 65 6.06 -8.63 25.54
N VAL A 66 6.06 -8.35 24.23
CA VAL A 66 7.25 -7.98 23.46
C VAL A 66 7.26 -6.47 23.21
N VAL A 67 8.39 -5.83 23.54
CA VAL A 67 8.59 -4.41 23.24
C VAL A 67 9.13 -4.27 21.82
N THR A 68 8.38 -3.60 20.95
CA THR A 68 8.80 -3.34 19.57
C THR A 68 8.29 -1.97 19.15
N GLU A 69 9.15 -1.19 18.50
CA GLU A 69 8.79 0.13 17.97
C GLU A 69 7.67 0.04 16.93
N ALA A 70 6.69 0.93 17.05
CA ALA A 70 5.67 1.13 16.03
C ALA A 70 6.18 2.06 14.92
N THR A 71 6.00 1.62 13.68
CA THR A 71 6.42 2.38 12.49
C THR A 71 5.27 2.63 11.52
N VAL A 72 4.07 2.13 11.83
CA VAL A 72 2.88 2.25 10.98
C VAL A 72 1.70 2.66 11.85
N VAL A 73 0.90 3.61 11.34
CA VAL A 73 -0.43 3.90 11.88
C VAL A 73 -1.41 3.16 10.98
N ASP A 74 -2.15 2.26 11.60
CA ASP A 74 -3.07 1.36 10.94
C ASP A 74 -4.52 1.70 11.32
N HIS A 75 -5.43 1.47 10.37
CA HIS A 75 -6.87 1.59 10.61
C HIS A 75 -7.40 0.25 11.14
N ILE A 76 -7.90 0.23 12.38
CA ILE A 76 -8.45 -0.99 13.02
C ILE A 76 -9.56 -1.57 12.12
N VAL A 77 -10.54 -0.74 11.78
CA VAL A 77 -11.58 -1.00 10.79
C VAL A 77 -11.19 -0.34 9.46
N PRO A 78 -11.09 -1.11 8.36
CA PRO A 78 -10.77 -0.56 7.05
C PRO A 78 -11.79 0.50 6.62
N HIS A 79 -11.36 1.74 6.42
CA HIS A 79 -12.26 2.86 6.15
C HIS A 79 -13.01 2.77 4.80
N ARG A 80 -12.50 2.00 3.83
CA ARG A 80 -13.12 1.76 2.50
C ARG A 80 -13.61 3.02 1.75
N GLY A 81 -12.94 4.16 2.00
CA GLY A 81 -13.29 5.46 1.40
C GLY A 81 -14.22 6.35 2.23
N ASP A 82 -14.67 5.90 3.40
CA ASP A 82 -15.35 6.72 4.40
C ASP A 82 -14.35 7.68 5.06
N ASP A 83 -14.55 8.99 4.88
CA ASP A 83 -13.66 10.04 5.41
C ASP A 83 -13.82 10.21 6.93
N LYS A 84 -15.02 10.02 7.48
CA LYS A 84 -15.24 10.11 8.93
C LYS A 84 -14.50 8.99 9.65
N LEU A 85 -14.61 7.77 9.12
CA LEU A 85 -13.91 6.60 9.65
C LEU A 85 -12.40 6.66 9.41
N PHE A 86 -11.94 7.34 8.36
CA PHE A 86 -10.52 7.59 8.09
C PHE A 86 -9.89 8.51 9.14
N TRP A 87 -10.61 9.55 9.59
CA TRP A 87 -10.11 10.52 10.57
C TRP A 87 -10.49 10.22 12.01
N ASP A 88 -11.23 9.14 12.27
CA ASP A 88 -11.55 8.72 13.63
C ASP A 88 -10.28 8.25 14.36
N THR A 89 -9.85 9.03 15.35
CA THR A 89 -8.66 8.71 16.15
C THR A 89 -8.80 7.41 16.93
N LYS A 90 -10.02 7.00 17.27
CA LYS A 90 -10.31 5.72 17.93
C LYS A 90 -10.15 4.53 16.99
N ASN A 91 -10.16 4.78 15.68
CA ASN A 91 -9.95 3.77 14.65
C ASN A 91 -8.47 3.62 14.29
N HIS A 92 -7.54 4.30 14.97
CA HIS A 92 -6.11 4.21 14.70
C HIS A 92 -5.39 3.36 15.75
N GLN A 93 -4.46 2.51 15.30
CA GLN A 93 -3.56 1.76 16.15
C GLN A 93 -2.11 1.83 15.66
N ALA A 94 -1.16 1.74 16.59
CA ALA A 94 0.27 1.77 16.29
C ALA A 94 0.80 0.35 16.11
N LEU A 95 1.36 0.04 14.93
CA LEU A 95 1.90 -1.28 14.61
C LEU A 95 3.35 -1.20 14.13
N CYS A 96 4.13 -2.24 14.39
CA CYS A 96 5.38 -2.46 13.68
C CYS A 96 5.08 -2.99 12.27
N LYS A 97 6.02 -2.78 11.34
CA LYS A 97 5.85 -3.20 9.94
C LYS A 97 5.53 -4.70 9.80
N LEU A 98 6.17 -5.54 10.61
CA LEU A 98 5.97 -6.99 10.59
C LEU A 98 4.53 -7.38 10.95
N CYS A 99 3.99 -6.83 12.04
CA CYS A 99 2.62 -7.11 12.48
C CYS A 99 1.59 -6.56 11.49
N HIS A 100 1.81 -5.36 10.97
CA HIS A 100 0.94 -4.76 9.95
C HIS A 100 0.87 -5.64 8.69
N ASP A 101 1.99 -6.08 8.15
CA ASP A 101 2.02 -6.82 6.88
C ASP A 101 1.56 -8.28 6.99
N LYS A 102 1.65 -8.88 8.19
CA LYS A 102 1.34 -10.30 8.40
C LYS A 102 0.03 -10.49 9.16
N VAL A 103 -0.03 -10.00 10.39
CA VAL A 103 -1.14 -10.29 11.31
C VAL A 103 -2.36 -9.50 10.88
N LYS A 104 -2.24 -8.18 10.75
CA LYS A 104 -3.36 -7.32 10.36
C LYS A 104 -3.89 -7.67 8.96
N GLN A 105 -3.00 -7.85 7.98
CA GLN A 105 -3.41 -8.26 6.63
C GLN A 105 -4.15 -9.60 6.63
N LYS A 106 -3.74 -10.57 7.46
CA LYS A 106 -4.46 -11.84 7.59
C LYS A 106 -5.83 -11.64 8.20
N GLU A 107 -5.95 -10.87 9.28
CA GLU A 107 -7.22 -10.56 9.94
C GLU A 107 -8.22 -9.92 8.96
N GLU A 108 -7.76 -8.98 8.13
CA GLU A 108 -8.58 -8.31 7.10
C GLU A 108 -9.03 -9.22 5.96
N GLN A 109 -8.33 -10.31 5.70
CA GLN A 109 -8.69 -11.28 4.66
C GLN A 109 -9.68 -12.33 5.18
N THR A 110 -9.60 -12.68 6.46
CA THR A 110 -10.44 -13.70 7.09
C THR A 110 -11.77 -13.18 7.64
N GLY A 111 -11.92 -11.86 7.79
CA GLY A 111 -13.15 -11.20 8.23
C GLY A 111 -13.94 -10.60 7.08
#